data_AF-A0A1E7LAP9-F1
#
_entry.id   AF-A0A1E7LAP9-F1
#
_cell.length_a   1.000
_cell.length_b   1.000
_cell.length_c   1.000
_cell.angle_alpha   90.00
_cell.angle_beta   90.00
_cell.angle_gamma   90.00
#
_symmetry.space_group_name_H-M   'P 1'
#
loop_
_entity.id
_entity.type
_entity.pdbx_description
1 polymer ?
#
loop_
_entity_poly.entity_id
_entity_poly.type
_entity_poly.pdbx_seq_one_letter_code
_entity_poly.pdbx_strand_id
1 'polypeptide(L)'
;MGATSAAVAHQEELEVLDDGLARQQLQDIAADEATVRSGVSDVRRAREQAGLPPSGGPPSGLSVTTTVKAARTRSLDTTGDVIEVWLVYDRHAQTEDEQNDKDPLTDEMTSTVYTWDQGDWRLTTAKRWTSHGTYPRAYDPSSPYAWLDGWREVSDG
;
A
#
# COMPACT_ATOMS: atom_id res chain seq x y z
N MET A 1 -2.27 -6.90 -15.60
CA MET A 1 -1.19 -6.14 -14.91
C MET A 1 -0.34 -7.15 -14.12
N GLY A 2 0.96 -6.91 -13.94
CA GLY A 2 1.77 -7.75 -13.05
C GLY A 2 1.41 -7.52 -11.59
N ALA A 3 1.61 -8.50 -10.72
CA ALA A 3 1.20 -8.43 -9.33
C ALA A 3 1.89 -7.31 -8.53
N THR A 4 3.18 -7.10 -8.80
CA THR A 4 3.97 -5.98 -8.27
C THR A 4 3.42 -4.64 -8.75
N SER A 5 3.09 -4.51 -10.05
CA SER A 5 2.54 -3.27 -10.60
C SER A 5 1.16 -2.95 -10.03
N ALA A 6 0.31 -3.96 -9.82
CA ALA A 6 -0.98 -3.78 -9.14
C ALA A 6 -0.79 -3.29 -7.71
N ALA A 7 0.13 -3.91 -6.96
CA ALA A 7 0.43 -3.49 -5.59
C ALA A 7 0.97 -2.06 -5.50
N VAL A 8 1.84 -1.66 -6.42
CA VAL A 8 2.35 -0.29 -6.52
C VAL A 8 1.20 0.69 -6.80
N ALA A 9 0.44 0.46 -7.87
CA ALA A 9 -0.67 1.35 -8.25
C ALA A 9 -1.69 1.49 -7.11
N HIS A 10 -2.11 0.38 -6.51
CA HIS A 10 -3.05 0.43 -5.39
C HIS A 10 -2.50 1.21 -4.19
N GLN A 11 -1.21 1.09 -3.88
CA GLN A 11 -0.60 1.80 -2.76
C GLN A 11 -0.46 3.31 -3.04
N GLU A 12 -0.17 3.69 -4.28
CA GLU A 12 -0.01 5.09 -4.69
C GLU A 12 -1.36 5.80 -4.84
N GLU A 13 -2.37 5.09 -5.34
CA GLU A 13 -3.71 5.63 -5.62
C GLU A 13 -4.64 5.62 -4.40
N LEU A 14 -4.39 4.78 -3.38
CA LEU A 14 -5.28 4.64 -2.24
C LEU A 14 -5.41 5.96 -1.46
N GLU A 15 -6.64 6.44 -1.35
CA GLU A 15 -6.96 7.60 -0.55
C GLU A 15 -6.79 7.30 0.94
N VAL A 16 -5.88 8.03 1.58
CA VAL A 16 -5.53 7.79 2.98
C VAL A 16 -6.23 8.73 3.95
N LEU A 17 -6.93 9.74 3.41
CA LEU A 17 -7.72 10.69 4.19
C LEU A 17 -9.17 10.82 3.70
N ASP A 18 -9.65 10.00 2.77
CA ASP A 18 -11.07 9.95 2.38
C ASP A 18 -11.60 8.52 2.55
N ASP A 19 -12.38 8.27 3.60
CA ASP A 19 -12.86 6.90 3.86
C ASP A 19 -13.94 6.45 2.87
N GLY A 20 -14.63 7.39 2.21
CA GLY A 20 -15.62 7.11 1.19
C GLY A 20 -14.97 6.70 -0.13
N LEU A 21 -13.98 7.48 -0.59
CA LEU A 21 -13.23 7.18 -1.82
C LEU A 21 -12.33 5.96 -1.63
N ALA A 22 -11.66 5.82 -0.49
CA ALA A 22 -10.89 4.63 -0.15
C ALA A 22 -11.75 3.37 -0.20
N ARG A 23 -13.00 3.43 0.30
CA ARG A 23 -13.92 2.30 0.21
C ARG A 23 -14.23 1.92 -1.23
N GLN A 24 -14.46 2.90 -2.11
CA GLN A 24 -14.73 2.63 -3.54
C GLN A 24 -13.52 1.96 -4.19
N GLN A 25 -12.32 2.52 -4.01
CA GLN A 25 -11.07 1.95 -4.53
C GLN A 25 -10.83 0.53 -4.00
N LEU A 26 -11.03 0.30 -2.69
CA LEU A 26 -10.88 -1.02 -2.08
C LEU A 26 -11.91 -2.03 -2.60
N GLN A 27 -13.13 -1.60 -2.92
CA GLN A 27 -14.15 -2.49 -3.49
C GLN A 27 -13.77 -3.01 -4.88
N ASP A 28 -13.01 -2.24 -5.64
CA ASP A 28 -12.55 -2.63 -6.97
C ASP A 28 -11.42 -3.66 -6.91
N ILE A 29 -10.56 -3.56 -5.89
CA ILE A 29 -9.32 -4.35 -5.82
C ILE A 29 -9.36 -5.49 -4.80
N ALA A 30 -10.30 -5.49 -3.84
CA ALA A 30 -10.33 -6.48 -2.77
C ALA A 30 -10.94 -7.82 -3.20
N ALA A 31 -10.41 -8.91 -2.66
CA ALA A 31 -10.93 -10.26 -2.85
C ALA A 31 -12.24 -10.50 -2.07
N ASP A 32 -12.46 -9.73 -0.99
CA ASP A 32 -13.66 -9.85 -0.16
C ASP A 32 -13.99 -8.55 0.60
N GLU A 33 -15.22 -8.45 1.10
CA GLU A 33 -15.69 -7.30 1.89
C GLU A 33 -14.97 -7.19 3.25
N ALA A 34 -14.37 -8.27 3.77
CA ALA A 34 -13.60 -8.20 5.02
C ALA A 34 -12.32 -7.38 4.83
N THR A 35 -11.67 -7.54 3.68
CA THR A 35 -10.51 -6.77 3.23
C THR A 35 -10.88 -5.31 3.03
N VAL A 36 -12.00 -5.01 2.38
CA VAL A 36 -12.53 -3.63 2.26
C VAL A 36 -12.71 -2.99 3.63
N ARG A 37 -13.40 -3.67 4.56
CA ARG A 37 -13.62 -3.14 5.91
C ARG A 37 -12.31 -2.90 6.67
N SER A 38 -11.33 -3.79 6.53
CA SER A 38 -10.02 -3.61 7.18
C SER A 38 -9.32 -2.37 6.64
N GLY A 39 -9.21 -2.23 5.32
CA GLY A 39 -8.54 -1.08 4.70
C GLY A 39 -9.22 0.24 5.04
N VAL A 40 -10.57 0.29 4.99
CA VAL A 40 -11.32 1.48 5.44
C VAL A 40 -11.03 1.77 6.91
N SER A 41 -10.99 0.74 7.78
CA SER A 41 -10.66 0.95 9.20
C SER A 41 -9.25 1.53 9.41
N ASP A 42 -8.29 1.18 8.57
CA ASP A 42 -6.93 1.74 8.64
C ASP A 42 -6.92 3.20 8.17
N VAL A 43 -7.69 3.57 7.14
CA VAL A 43 -7.91 4.97 6.73
C VAL A 43 -8.55 5.79 7.85
N ARG A 44 -9.58 5.25 8.52
CA ARG A 44 -10.20 5.93 9.67
C ARG A 44 -9.22 6.15 10.82
N ARG A 45 -8.34 5.17 11.08
CA ARG A 45 -7.28 5.30 12.08
C ARG A 45 -6.27 6.39 11.69
N ALA A 46 -5.88 6.47 10.42
CA ALA A 46 -5.00 7.52 9.93
C ALA A 46 -5.64 8.91 10.11
N ARG A 47 -6.94 9.04 9.82
CA ARG A 47 -7.71 10.27 10.07
C ARG A 47 -7.72 10.65 11.55
N GLU A 48 -8.00 9.70 12.44
CA GLU A 48 -7.98 9.94 13.89
C GLU A 48 -6.60 10.38 14.39
N GLN A 49 -5.53 9.76 13.90
CA GLN A 49 -4.14 10.14 14.22
C GLN A 49 -3.79 11.54 13.74
N ALA A 50 -4.37 11.98 12.61
CA ALA A 50 -4.27 13.34 12.11
C ALA A 50 -5.21 14.34 12.82
N GLY A 51 -5.95 13.92 13.86
CA GLY A 51 -6.89 14.77 14.59
C GLY A 51 -8.19 15.08 13.82
N LEU A 52 -8.48 14.32 12.76
CA LEU A 52 -9.67 14.47 11.93
C LEU A 52 -10.82 13.59 12.45
N PRO A 53 -12.09 13.91 12.12
CA PRO A 53 -13.20 13.01 12.34
C PRO A 53 -12.96 11.66 11.64
N PRO A 54 -13.37 10.52 12.22
CA PRO A 54 -13.07 9.20 11.70
C PRO A 54 -13.64 8.91 10.31
N SER A 55 -14.61 9.70 9.83
CA SER A 55 -15.18 9.58 8.49
C SER A 55 -15.37 10.96 7.86
N GLY A 56 -15.32 11.02 6.54
CA GLY A 56 -15.44 12.23 5.73
C GLY A 56 -14.38 12.29 4.63
N GLY A 57 -14.51 13.30 3.77
CA GLY A 57 -13.52 13.59 2.73
C GLY A 57 -12.24 14.20 3.28
N PRO A 58 -11.25 14.45 2.42
CA PRO A 58 -10.00 15.08 2.82
C PRO A 58 -10.27 16.51 3.33
N PRO A 59 -9.48 17.02 4.29
CA PRO A 59 -9.54 18.42 4.69
C PRO A 59 -9.38 19.34 3.48
N SER A 60 -10.10 20.48 3.49
CA SER A 60 -9.98 21.46 2.40
C SER A 60 -8.52 21.92 2.26
N GLY A 61 -8.05 21.93 1.02
CA GLY A 61 -6.70 22.36 0.68
C GLY A 61 -5.59 21.45 1.18
N LEU A 62 -5.88 20.20 1.58
CA LEU A 62 -4.89 19.18 1.90
C LEU A 62 -4.90 18.11 0.81
N SER A 63 -3.73 17.81 0.25
CA SER A 63 -3.50 16.67 -0.63
C SER A 63 -2.42 15.78 -0.05
N VAL A 64 -2.51 14.47 -0.30
CA VAL A 64 -1.51 13.50 0.12
C VAL A 64 -1.03 12.74 -1.11
N THR A 65 0.28 12.69 -1.31
CA THR A 65 0.90 11.90 -2.37
C THR A 65 1.66 10.75 -1.73
N THR A 66 1.47 9.54 -2.25
CA THR A 66 2.26 8.36 -1.90
C THR A 66 3.11 7.98 -3.12
N THR A 67 4.41 7.76 -2.92
CA THR A 67 5.32 7.33 -3.98
C THR A 67 6.02 6.05 -3.54
N VAL A 68 5.85 4.97 -4.29
CA VAL A 68 6.54 3.70 -4.00
C VAL A 68 7.92 3.72 -4.64
N LYS A 69 8.96 3.54 -3.83
CA LYS A 69 10.36 3.54 -4.28
C LYS A 69 10.86 2.16 -4.67
N ALA A 70 10.39 1.13 -3.98
CA ALA A 70 10.85 -0.23 -4.21
C ALA A 70 9.76 -1.24 -3.85
N ALA A 71 9.82 -2.39 -4.52
CA ALA A 71 8.95 -3.51 -4.24
C ALA A 71 9.73 -4.83 -4.20
N ARG A 72 9.25 -5.76 -3.38
CA ARG A 72 9.72 -7.15 -3.33
C ARG A 72 8.51 -8.06 -3.37
N THR A 73 8.51 -9.00 -4.30
CA THR A 73 7.41 -9.96 -4.46
C THR A 73 7.86 -11.38 -4.16
N ARG A 74 7.02 -12.14 -3.45
CA ARG A 74 7.25 -13.54 -3.13
C ARG A 74 5.95 -14.34 -3.23
N SER A 75 6.01 -15.53 -3.82
CA SER A 75 4.90 -16.48 -3.77
C SER A 75 4.73 -17.06 -2.37
N LEU A 76 3.48 -17.10 -1.89
CA LEU A 76 3.07 -17.74 -0.65
C LEU A 76 2.54 -19.16 -0.86
N ASP A 77 2.32 -19.55 -2.11
CA ASP A 77 1.95 -20.91 -2.50
C ASP A 77 2.85 -21.47 -3.62
N THR A 78 2.57 -22.69 -4.04
CA THR A 78 3.34 -23.38 -5.09
C THR A 78 2.86 -23.06 -6.51
N THR A 79 1.66 -22.51 -6.67
CA THR A 79 1.10 -22.20 -7.99
C THR A 79 1.52 -20.81 -8.46
N GLY A 80 1.88 -19.92 -7.53
CA GLY A 80 2.13 -18.52 -7.81
C GLY A 80 0.87 -17.67 -7.76
N ASP A 81 -0.30 -18.24 -7.41
CA ASP A 81 -1.58 -17.52 -7.41
C ASP A 81 -1.80 -16.72 -6.12
N VAL A 82 -0.96 -16.93 -5.10
CA VAL A 82 -0.96 -16.12 -3.89
C VAL A 82 0.41 -15.54 -3.67
N ILE A 83 0.48 -14.22 -3.58
CA ILE A 83 1.75 -13.52 -3.43
C ILE A 83 1.71 -12.50 -2.28
N GLU A 84 2.87 -12.31 -1.67
CA GLU A 84 3.15 -11.20 -0.78
C GLU A 84 3.97 -10.15 -1.55
N VAL A 85 3.55 -8.89 -1.46
CA VAL A 85 4.31 -7.74 -1.95
C VAL A 85 4.68 -6.85 -0.77
N TRP A 86 5.97 -6.70 -0.56
CA TRP A 86 6.53 -5.68 0.30
C TRP A 86 6.81 -4.43 -0.53
N LEU A 87 6.46 -3.27 0.02
CA LEU A 87 6.64 -1.97 -0.61
C LEU A 87 7.43 -1.08 0.35
N VAL A 88 8.36 -0.30 -0.22
CA VAL A 88 8.94 0.87 0.45
C VAL A 88 8.39 2.12 -0.22
N TYR A 89 7.83 3.03 0.55
CA TYR A 89 7.19 4.22 0.03
C TYR A 89 7.51 5.46 0.87
N ASP A 90 7.42 6.61 0.21
CA ASP A 90 7.36 7.90 0.85
C ASP A 90 5.94 8.44 0.75
N ARG A 91 5.54 9.24 1.73
CA ARG A 91 4.24 9.91 1.73
C ARG A 91 4.39 11.34 2.22
N HIS A 92 3.86 12.25 1.42
CA HIS A 92 3.94 13.68 1.64
C HIS A 92 2.55 14.29 1.67
N ALA A 93 2.29 15.14 2.65
CA ALA A 93 1.12 15.98 2.74
C ALA A 93 1.45 17.40 2.25
N GLN A 94 0.62 17.95 1.38
CA GLN A 94 0.75 19.32 0.88
C GLN A 94 -0.51 20.13 1.20
N THR A 95 -0.31 21.35 1.69
CA THR A 95 -1.39 22.33 1.87
C THR A 95 -1.43 23.35 0.73
N GLU A 96 -2.58 23.98 0.48
CA GLU A 96 -2.76 25.04 -0.54
C GLU A 96 -1.74 26.20 -0.47
N ASP A 97 -1.18 26.47 0.71
CA ASP A 97 -0.14 27.49 0.92
C ASP A 97 1.28 27.03 0.54
N GLU A 98 1.42 25.85 -0.09
CA GLU A 98 2.70 25.22 -0.48
C GLU A 98 3.73 25.15 0.65
N GLN A 99 3.29 25.09 1.92
CA GLN A 99 4.24 24.79 2.99
C GLN A 99 4.74 23.38 2.79
N ASN A 100 6.06 23.24 2.63
CA ASN A 100 6.76 21.96 2.66
C ASN A 100 6.22 21.12 3.81
N ASP A 101 5.91 19.86 3.53
CA ASP A 101 5.57 18.88 4.56
C ASP A 101 6.68 18.89 5.62
N LYS A 102 6.31 19.20 6.86
CA LYS A 102 7.27 19.34 7.96
C LYS A 102 7.68 17.99 8.52
N ASP A 103 6.91 16.95 8.25
CA ASP A 103 7.14 15.62 8.78
C ASP A 103 6.65 14.54 7.79
N PRO A 104 7.27 14.46 6.60
CA PRO A 104 6.89 13.46 5.62
C PRO A 104 7.27 12.06 6.10
N LEU A 105 6.40 11.10 5.83
CA LEU A 105 6.74 9.69 6.04
C LEU A 105 7.74 9.28 4.97
N THR A 106 8.92 8.82 5.40
CA THR A 106 10.04 8.49 4.51
C THR A 106 10.53 7.08 4.79
N ASP A 107 10.78 6.31 3.74
CA ASP A 107 11.24 4.91 3.82
C ASP A 107 10.28 3.99 4.59
N GLU A 108 8.98 4.29 4.56
CA GLU A 108 7.98 3.46 5.21
C GLU A 108 7.85 2.12 4.50
N MET A 109 7.70 1.06 5.30
CA MET A 109 7.62 -0.31 4.79
C MET A 109 6.27 -0.93 5.13
N THR A 110 5.60 -1.46 4.11
CA THR A 110 4.33 -2.18 4.28
C THR A 110 4.32 -3.49 3.50
N SER A 111 3.48 -4.43 3.92
CA SER A 111 3.21 -5.67 3.18
C SER A 111 1.74 -5.79 2.84
N THR A 112 1.49 -6.28 1.63
CA THR A 112 0.16 -6.56 1.11
C THR A 112 0.16 -7.96 0.50
N VAL A 113 -0.97 -8.65 0.60
CA VAL A 113 -1.11 -9.99 0.04
C VAL A 113 -2.16 -9.95 -1.05
N TYR A 114 -1.82 -10.52 -2.21
CA TYR A 114 -2.70 -10.61 -3.36
C TYR A 114 -2.99 -12.05 -3.72
N THR A 115 -4.21 -12.30 -4.18
CA THR A 115 -4.64 -13.56 -4.78
C THR A 115 -5.03 -13.32 -6.22
N TRP A 116 -4.59 -14.18 -7.14
CA TRP A 116 -5.06 -14.19 -8.51
C TRP A 116 -6.48 -14.76 -8.56
N ASP A 117 -7.44 -13.94 -8.94
CA ASP A 117 -8.84 -14.33 -9.02
C ASP A 117 -9.51 -13.67 -10.23
N GLN A 118 -10.25 -14.47 -11.00
CA GLN A 118 -10.98 -14.01 -12.19
C GLN A 118 -10.14 -13.22 -13.21
N GLY A 119 -8.83 -13.49 -13.30
CA GLY A 119 -7.93 -12.84 -14.26
C GLY A 119 -7.32 -11.53 -13.76
N ASP A 120 -7.42 -11.23 -12.47
CA ASP A 120 -6.80 -10.06 -11.86
C ASP A 120 -6.20 -10.34 -10.46
N TRP A 121 -5.31 -9.47 -10.02
CA TRP A 121 -4.71 -9.52 -8.68
C TRP A 121 -5.60 -8.80 -7.68
N ARG A 122 -6.18 -9.56 -6.74
CA ARG A 122 -7.05 -9.00 -5.71
C ARG A 122 -6.39 -8.98 -4.34
N LEU A 123 -6.45 -7.83 -3.67
CA LEU A 123 -5.95 -7.63 -2.31
C LEU A 123 -6.73 -8.52 -1.34
N THR A 124 -6.03 -9.14 -0.39
CA THR A 124 -6.67 -10.00 0.63
C THR A 124 -6.01 -9.83 1.99
N THR A 125 -6.86 -9.85 3.04
CA THR A 125 -6.42 -9.93 4.45
C THR A 125 -6.65 -11.31 5.06
N ALA A 126 -7.02 -12.32 4.26
CA ALA A 126 -7.32 -13.66 4.73
C ALA A 126 -6.14 -14.26 5.53
N LYS A 127 -6.40 -14.60 6.81
CA LYS A 127 -5.39 -15.09 7.75
C LYS A 127 -4.57 -16.27 7.24
N ARG A 128 -5.20 -17.17 6.48
CA ARG A 128 -4.53 -18.34 5.90
C ARG A 128 -3.36 -17.97 4.98
N TRP A 129 -3.32 -16.76 4.43
CA TRP A 129 -2.23 -16.29 3.58
C TRP A 129 -1.31 -15.35 4.34
N THR A 130 -1.88 -14.38 5.07
CA THR A 130 -1.08 -13.40 5.82
C THR A 130 -0.24 -14.05 6.93
N SER A 131 -0.61 -15.22 7.45
CA SER A 131 0.22 -15.98 8.40
C SER A 131 1.46 -16.63 7.78
N HIS A 132 1.54 -16.74 6.46
CA HIS A 132 2.70 -17.27 5.74
C HIS A 132 3.66 -16.17 5.24
N GLY A 133 3.34 -14.91 5.52
CA GLY A 133 4.16 -13.76 5.15
C GLY A 133 5.58 -13.84 5.70
N THR A 134 6.51 -13.20 5.00
CA THR A 134 7.92 -13.21 5.34
C THR A 134 8.43 -11.79 5.50
N TYR A 135 9.19 -11.51 6.55
CA TYR A 135 9.82 -10.21 6.70
C TYR A 135 11.11 -10.16 5.87
N PRO A 136 11.24 -9.22 4.92
CA PRO A 136 12.44 -9.05 4.14
C PRO A 136 13.52 -8.35 4.96
N ARG A 137 14.74 -8.32 4.41
CA ARG A 137 15.73 -7.32 4.83
C ARG A 137 15.22 -5.93 4.48
N ALA A 138 15.59 -4.94 5.29
CA ALA A 138 15.31 -3.55 4.96
C ALA A 138 15.84 -3.21 3.56
N TYR A 139 15.07 -2.41 2.83
CA TYR A 139 15.50 -1.92 1.53
C TYR A 139 16.64 -0.92 1.71
N ASP A 140 17.69 -1.08 0.92
CA ASP A 140 18.78 -0.11 0.76
C ASP A 140 19.24 -0.22 -0.70
N PRO A 141 19.09 0.83 -1.52
CA PRO A 141 19.45 0.81 -2.94
C PRO A 141 20.94 0.51 -3.17
N SER A 142 21.80 0.82 -2.20
CA SER A 142 23.25 0.59 -2.28
C SER A 142 23.66 -0.82 -1.80
N SER A 143 22.72 -1.57 -1.21
CA SER A 143 23.00 -2.86 -0.59
C SER A 143 22.81 -4.03 -1.56
N PRO A 144 23.87 -4.79 -1.90
CA PRO A 144 23.72 -6.00 -2.71
C PRO A 144 22.85 -7.06 -2.02
N TYR A 145 22.73 -7.01 -0.68
CA TYR A 145 21.88 -7.93 0.06
C TYR A 145 20.39 -7.64 -0.10
N ALA A 146 20.00 -6.37 -0.27
CA ALA A 146 18.60 -6.02 -0.56
C ALA A 146 18.20 -6.55 -1.94
N TRP A 147 19.09 -6.39 -2.94
CA TRP A 147 18.87 -6.93 -4.28
C TRP A 147 18.77 -8.47 -4.31
N LEU A 148 19.64 -9.16 -3.55
CA LEU A 148 19.61 -10.62 -3.40
C LEU A 148 18.36 -11.12 -2.68
N ASP A 149 17.81 -10.35 -1.75
CA ASP A 149 16.53 -10.66 -1.09
C ASP A 149 15.32 -10.39 -2.01
N GLY A 150 15.54 -9.84 -3.20
CA GLY A 150 14.53 -9.69 -4.24
C GLY A 150 13.92 -8.29 -4.36
N TRP A 151 14.43 -7.30 -3.63
CA TRP A 151 14.02 -5.91 -3.81
C TRP A 151 14.37 -5.39 -5.20
N ARG A 152 13.44 -4.66 -5.81
CA ARG A 152 13.62 -3.96 -7.07
C ARG A 152 13.10 -2.54 -6.92
N GLU A 153 13.86 -1.58 -7.45
CA GLU A 153 13.41 -0.20 -7.57
C GLU A 153 12.17 -0.16 -8.48
N VAL A 154 11.19 0.62 -8.07
CA VAL A 154 10.10 1.04 -8.94
C VAL A 154 10.67 2.24 -9.70
N SER A 155 11.05 2.02 -10.95
CA SER A 155 11.45 3.12 -11.82
C SER A 155 10.21 3.93 -12.11
N ASP A 156 10.18 5.20 -11.66
CA ASP A 156 9.26 6.20 -12.18
C ASP A 156 9.36 6.15 -13.72
N GLY A 157 8.23 5.87 -14.38
CA GLY A 157 8.16 5.75 -15.84
C GLY A 157 8.55 7.04 -16.57
#